data_AF-A0AAE3AQ78-F1
#
_entry.id   AF-A0AAE3AQ78-F1
#
_cell.length_a   1.000
_cell.length_b   1.000
_cell.length_c   1.000
_cell.angle_alpha   90.00
_cell.angle_beta   90.00
_cell.angle_gamma   90.00
#
_symmetry.space_group_name_H-M   'P 1'
#
loop_
_entity.id
_entity.type
_entity.pdbx_description
1 polymer ?
#
loop_
_entity_poly.entity_id
_entity_poly.type
_entity_poly.pdbx_seq_one_letter_code
_entity_poly.pdbx_strand_id
1 'polypeptide(L)'
;MKKSKPEPVPVMDYRQYRRARRLVHECCNYDGGHCIALDDGEECVCVQSISYSLLCRWFRAAVLPLDRELETALFHRLDAKRCAVCGALFTPGSNRAKYCPECAGRMKRIKAAQRKRKQRAKCHALGAENPL
;
A
#
# COMPACT_ATOMS: atom_id res chain seq x y z
N MET A 1 -26.99 15.05 17.31
CA MET A 1 -26.09 14.63 16.21
C MET A 1 -24.78 15.40 16.36
N LYS A 2 -23.67 14.74 16.69
CA LYS A 2 -22.36 15.42 16.75
C LYS A 2 -21.97 15.75 15.31
N LYS A 3 -21.98 17.03 14.94
CA LYS A 3 -21.42 17.47 13.65
C LYS A 3 -19.91 17.20 13.71
N SER A 4 -19.46 16.08 13.14
CA SER A 4 -18.05 15.83 12.93
C SER A 4 -17.52 16.93 12.01
N LYS A 5 -16.51 17.69 12.48
CA LYS A 5 -15.81 18.63 11.61
C LYS A 5 -15.28 17.85 10.40
N PRO A 6 -15.48 18.32 9.16
CA PRO A 6 -14.95 17.63 7.99
C PRO A 6 -13.43 17.56 8.15
N GLU A 7 -12.87 16.36 8.01
CA GLU A 7 -11.41 16.21 8.03
C GLU A 7 -10.79 17.06 6.93
N PRO A 8 -9.70 17.77 7.22
CA PRO A 8 -9.04 18.60 6.23
C PRO A 8 -8.56 17.73 5.06
N VAL A 9 -8.75 18.22 3.83
CA VAL A 9 -8.25 17.55 2.64
C VAL A 9 -6.73 17.41 2.72
N PRO A 10 -6.17 16.20 2.59
CA PRO A 10 -4.72 16.02 2.59
C PRO A 10 -4.05 16.83 1.48
N VAL A 11 -2.97 17.51 1.84
CA VAL A 11 -2.11 18.25 0.91
C VAL A 11 -0.81 17.48 0.75
N MET A 12 -0.45 17.18 -0.50
CA MET A 12 0.76 16.47 -0.86
C MET A 12 1.98 17.39 -0.88
N ASP A 13 3.14 16.86 -0.49
CA ASP A 13 4.42 17.47 -0.87
C ASP A 13 4.73 17.21 -2.36
N TYR A 14 5.80 17.81 -2.88
CA TYR A 14 6.19 17.65 -4.29
C TYR A 14 6.46 16.19 -4.71
N ARG A 15 7.06 15.38 -3.82
CA ARG A 15 7.38 13.98 -4.14
C ARG A 15 6.10 13.14 -4.19
N GLN A 16 5.21 13.35 -3.24
CA GLN A 16 3.89 12.73 -3.19
C GLN A 16 3.05 13.13 -4.41
N TYR A 17 3.03 14.41 -4.78
CA TYR A 17 2.34 14.91 -5.96
C TYR A 17 2.88 14.26 -7.25
N ARG A 18 4.21 14.20 -7.43
CA ARG A 18 4.83 13.53 -8.59
C ARG A 18 4.44 12.05 -8.68
N ARG A 19 4.31 11.37 -7.54
CA ARG A 19 3.88 9.97 -7.47
C ARG A 19 2.39 9.84 -7.79
N ALA A 20 1.54 10.67 -7.20
CA ALA A 20 0.11 10.72 -7.49
C ALA A 20 -0.17 11.00 -8.97
N ARG A 21 0.54 11.96 -9.57
CA ARG A 21 0.38 12.30 -10.99
C ARG A 21 0.75 11.14 -11.93
N ARG A 22 1.76 10.34 -11.57
CA ARG A 22 2.09 9.11 -12.31
C ARG A 22 0.92 8.12 -12.27
N LEU A 23 0.36 7.87 -11.07
CA LEU A 23 -0.80 6.99 -10.89
C LEU A 23 -2.04 7.51 -11.64
N VAL A 24 -2.23 8.84 -11.69
CA VAL A 24 -3.30 9.43 -12.50
C VAL A 24 -3.11 9.12 -13.97
N HIS A 25 -1.90 9.23 -14.51
CA HIS A 25 -1.66 8.92 -15.92
C HIS A 25 -1.76 7.42 -16.26
N GLU A 26 -1.67 6.54 -15.26
CA GLU A 26 -1.90 5.09 -15.39
C GLU A 26 -3.37 4.70 -15.12
N CYS A 27 -4.22 5.64 -14.70
CA CYS A 27 -5.62 5.42 -14.39
C CYS A 27 -6.43 5.16 -15.66
N CYS A 28 -7.26 4.12 -15.66
CA CYS A 28 -8.15 3.81 -16.80
C CYS A 28 -9.18 4.91 -17.13
N ASN A 29 -9.49 5.78 -16.17
CA ASN A 29 -10.40 6.91 -16.35
C ASN A 29 -9.68 8.23 -16.62
N TYR A 30 -8.39 8.18 -16.96
CA TYR A 30 -7.64 9.34 -17.41
C TYR A 30 -7.45 9.26 -18.92
N ASP A 31 -8.02 10.23 -19.64
CA ASP A 31 -7.92 10.30 -21.10
C ASP A 31 -7.56 11.73 -21.53
N GLY A 32 -6.44 11.89 -22.23
CA GLY A 32 -6.01 13.17 -22.79
C GLY A 32 -5.85 14.35 -21.81
N GLY A 33 -5.86 14.13 -20.48
CA GLY A 33 -5.91 15.20 -19.48
C GLY A 33 -7.22 15.26 -18.69
N HIS A 34 -8.26 14.61 -19.18
CA HIS A 34 -9.60 14.59 -18.61
C HIS A 34 -9.84 13.37 -17.73
N CYS A 35 -10.85 13.45 -16.86
CA CYS A 35 -11.24 12.37 -15.96
C CYS A 35 -12.67 11.93 -16.23
N ILE A 36 -12.81 10.87 -17.02
CA ILE A 36 -14.10 10.27 -17.44
C ILE A 36 -15.01 9.94 -16.24
N ALA A 37 -14.43 9.58 -15.09
CA ALA A 37 -15.18 9.26 -13.88
C ALA A 37 -15.73 10.49 -13.12
N LEU A 38 -15.28 11.70 -13.47
CA LEU A 38 -15.77 12.96 -12.92
C LEU A 38 -16.67 13.71 -13.88
N ASP A 39 -16.55 13.45 -15.18
CA ASP A 39 -17.39 14.02 -16.23
C ASP A 39 -18.89 13.78 -15.94
N ASP A 40 -19.72 14.81 -16.08
CA ASP A 40 -21.17 14.79 -15.93
C ASP A 40 -21.92 15.04 -17.25
N GLY A 41 -21.22 14.82 -18.37
CA GLY A 41 -21.69 15.08 -19.73
C GLY A 41 -20.79 16.05 -20.50
N GLU A 42 -19.90 16.76 -19.80
CA GLU A 42 -18.88 17.63 -20.36
C GLU A 42 -17.48 17.18 -19.90
N GLU A 43 -16.45 17.42 -20.72
CA GLU A 43 -15.06 17.05 -20.41
C GLU A 43 -14.58 17.76 -19.13
N CYS A 44 -14.18 16.98 -18.12
CA CYS A 44 -13.64 17.50 -16.87
C CYS A 44 -12.14 17.23 -16.79
N VAL A 45 -11.32 18.29 -16.68
CA VAL A 45 -9.89 18.13 -16.42
C VAL A 45 -9.70 17.31 -15.14
N CYS A 46 -8.82 16.30 -15.18
CA CYS A 46 -8.53 15.51 -14.00
C CYS A 46 -7.90 16.38 -12.91
N VAL A 47 -8.69 16.82 -11.93
CA VAL A 47 -8.25 17.73 -10.86
C VAL A 47 -7.04 17.22 -10.08
N GLN A 48 -6.82 15.90 -10.02
CA GLN A 48 -5.66 15.32 -9.34
C GLN A 48 -4.37 15.43 -10.15
N SER A 49 -4.46 15.58 -11.47
CA SER A 49 -3.31 15.73 -12.37
C SER A 49 -2.64 17.11 -12.25
N ILE A 50 -3.35 18.08 -11.67
CA ILE A 50 -2.95 19.49 -11.57
C ILE A 50 -2.90 20.04 -10.14
N SER A 51 -3.41 19.31 -9.14
CA SER A 51 -3.51 19.79 -7.76
C SER A 51 -2.61 19.02 -6.79
N TYR A 52 -2.02 19.76 -5.84
CA TYR A 52 -1.35 19.19 -4.68
C TYR A 52 -2.33 18.70 -3.62
N SER A 53 -3.58 19.17 -3.65
CA SER A 53 -4.63 18.67 -2.77
C SER A 53 -5.21 17.37 -3.32
N LEU A 54 -5.56 16.44 -2.43
CA LEU A 54 -6.18 15.18 -2.81
C LEU A 54 -7.67 15.37 -3.12
N LEU A 55 -8.00 15.83 -4.33
CA LEU A 55 -9.35 16.30 -4.69
C LEU A 55 -10.16 15.34 -5.56
N CYS A 56 -9.52 14.54 -6.42
CA CYS A 56 -10.27 13.64 -7.30
C CYS A 56 -10.88 12.49 -6.48
N ARG A 57 -12.21 12.47 -6.39
CA ARG A 57 -12.96 11.42 -5.67
C ARG A 57 -12.67 10.03 -6.22
N TRP A 58 -12.54 9.88 -7.54
CA TRP A 58 -12.20 8.60 -8.17
C TRP A 58 -10.78 8.16 -7.80
N PHE A 59 -9.82 9.09 -7.87
CA PHE A 59 -8.44 8.82 -7.48
C PHE A 59 -8.36 8.34 -6.04
N ARG A 60 -9.02 9.04 -5.11
CA ARG A 60 -9.02 8.69 -3.69
C ARG A 60 -9.60 7.29 -3.44
N ALA A 61 -10.69 6.94 -4.12
CA ALA A 61 -11.41 5.69 -3.85
C ALA A 61 -10.82 4.46 -4.56
N ALA A 62 -10.31 4.63 -5.79
CA ALA A 62 -9.95 3.50 -6.65
C ALA A 62 -8.47 3.45 -7.05
N VAL A 63 -7.81 4.60 -7.18
CA VAL A 63 -6.43 4.67 -7.70
C VAL A 63 -5.40 4.71 -6.57
N LEU A 64 -5.61 5.57 -5.57
CA LEU A 64 -4.72 5.74 -4.43
C LEU A 64 -4.50 4.44 -3.64
N PRO A 65 -5.51 3.58 -3.39
CA PRO A 65 -5.30 2.32 -2.66
C PRO A 65 -4.38 1.32 -3.37
N LEU A 66 -4.13 1.49 -4.68
CA LEU A 66 -3.14 0.70 -5.41
C LEU A 66 -1.71 1.02 -4.95
N ASP A 67 -1.50 2.24 -4.45
CA ASP A 67 -0.26 2.69 -3.85
C ASP A 67 -0.42 2.88 -2.33
N ARG A 68 -0.39 1.75 -1.62
CA ARG A 68 -0.57 1.71 -0.16
C ARG A 68 0.43 2.55 0.61
N GLU A 69 1.63 2.74 0.07
CA GLU A 69 2.64 3.57 0.73
C GLU A 69 2.25 5.05 0.67
N LEU A 70 1.84 5.53 -0.51
CA LEU A 70 1.36 6.89 -0.69
C LEU A 70 0.07 7.13 0.12
N GLU A 71 -0.87 6.19 0.08
CA GLU A 71 -2.09 6.23 0.88
C GLU A 71 -1.79 6.36 2.38
N THR A 72 -0.90 5.50 2.90
CA THR A 72 -0.45 5.55 4.30
C THR A 72 0.18 6.90 4.63
N ALA A 73 1.03 7.43 3.74
CA ALA A 73 1.71 8.70 3.95
C ALA A 73 0.75 9.90 4.00
N LEU A 74 -0.41 9.80 3.34
CA LEU A 74 -1.42 10.87 3.30
C LEU A 74 -2.44 10.79 4.43
N PHE A 75 -2.95 9.59 4.74
CA PHE A 75 -4.04 9.43 5.72
C PHE A 75 -3.62 8.90 7.08
N HIS A 76 -2.49 8.19 7.17
CA HIS A 76 -2.13 7.40 8.36
C HIS A 76 -0.74 7.74 8.88
N ARG A 77 -0.24 8.95 8.59
CA ARG A 77 1.15 9.34 8.86
C ARG A 77 1.56 9.18 10.34
N LEU A 78 0.67 9.47 11.28
CA LEU A 78 0.97 9.40 12.72
C LEU A 78 1.10 7.97 13.23
N ASP A 79 0.36 7.03 12.63
CA ASP A 79 0.33 5.62 13.03
C ASP A 79 1.22 4.73 12.15
N ALA A 80 1.84 5.30 11.11
CA ALA A 80 2.62 4.57 10.12
C ALA A 80 3.95 4.04 10.69
N LYS A 81 4.37 2.87 10.19
CA LYS A 81 5.68 2.28 10.44
C LYS A 81 6.43 2.05 9.14
N ARG A 82 7.75 1.92 9.22
CA ARG A 82 8.58 1.48 8.09
C ARG A 82 8.77 -0.03 8.12
N CYS A 83 8.60 -0.67 6.97
CA CYS A 83 8.83 -2.09 6.83
C CYS A 83 10.32 -2.42 7.02
N ALA A 84 10.64 -3.38 7.89
CA ALA A 84 12.02 -3.80 8.14
C ALA A 84 12.70 -4.56 6.96
N VAL A 85 11.98 -4.79 5.86
CA VAL A 85 12.50 -5.49 4.67
C VAL A 85 12.68 -4.52 3.50
N CYS A 86 11.62 -3.80 3.12
CA CYS A 86 11.66 -2.88 1.96
C CYS A 86 11.71 -1.40 2.33
N GLY A 87 11.62 -1.02 3.60
CA GLY A 87 11.62 0.38 4.05
C GLY A 87 10.32 1.16 3.83
N ALA A 88 9.36 0.60 3.08
CA ALA A 88 8.10 1.26 2.74
C ALA A 88 7.27 1.62 3.99
N LEU A 89 6.61 2.77 3.95
CA LEU A 89 5.61 3.15 4.94
C LEU A 89 4.37 2.24 4.82
N PHE A 90 3.83 1.81 5.97
CA PHE A 90 2.60 1.03 6.03
C PHE A 90 1.86 1.27 7.34
N THR A 91 0.54 1.14 7.32
CA THR A 91 -0.31 1.16 8.52
C THR A 91 -0.22 -0.19 9.25
N PRO A 92 0.30 -0.24 10.49
CA PRO A 92 0.43 -1.48 11.24
C PRO A 92 -0.91 -1.92 11.86
N GLY A 93 -1.27 -3.20 11.70
CA GLY A 93 -2.44 -3.77 12.40
C GLY A 93 -2.20 -4.07 13.90
N SER A 94 -0.96 -3.97 14.38
CA SER A 94 -0.63 -4.08 15.80
C SER A 94 0.72 -3.43 16.11
N ASN A 95 0.97 -3.12 17.38
CA ASN A 95 2.26 -2.59 17.82
C ASN A 95 3.45 -3.52 17.52
N ARG A 96 3.21 -4.83 17.39
CA ARG A 96 4.23 -5.84 17.07
C ARG A 96 4.51 -6.00 15.57
N ALA A 97 3.73 -5.35 14.70
CA ALA A 97 3.91 -5.46 13.25
C ALA A 97 5.28 -4.88 12.82
N LYS A 98 6.04 -5.68 12.06
CA LYS A 98 7.40 -5.34 11.56
C LYS A 98 7.48 -5.17 10.04
N TYR A 99 6.49 -5.67 9.32
CA TYR A 99 6.53 -5.78 7.86
C TYR A 99 5.25 -5.21 7.26
N CYS A 100 5.37 -4.57 6.09
CA CYS A 100 4.21 -4.25 5.27
C CYS A 100 3.48 -5.54 4.85
N PRO A 101 2.20 -5.47 4.41
CA PRO A 101 1.40 -6.65 4.09
C PRO A 101 2.09 -7.63 3.11
N GLU A 102 2.74 -7.11 2.06
CA GLU A 102 3.43 -7.91 1.07
C GLU A 102 4.65 -8.64 1.66
N CYS A 103 5.52 -7.89 2.36
CA CYS A 103 6.69 -8.47 3.02
C CYS A 103 6.29 -9.44 4.12
N ALA A 104 5.21 -9.18 4.86
CA ALA A 104 4.68 -10.10 5.87
C ALA A 104 4.31 -11.45 5.23
N GLY A 105 3.61 -11.43 4.10
CA GLY A 105 3.27 -12.63 3.33
C GLY A 105 4.52 -13.39 2.86
N ARG A 106 5.49 -12.67 2.30
CA ARG A 106 6.78 -13.25 1.85
C ARG A 106 7.54 -13.90 3.02
N MET A 107 7.70 -13.19 4.12
CA MET A 107 8.42 -13.68 5.30
C MET A 107 7.70 -14.87 5.96
N LYS A 108 6.37 -14.89 5.95
CA LYS A 108 5.59 -16.06 6.41
C LYS A 108 5.93 -17.30 5.60
N ARG A 109 5.98 -17.19 4.26
CA ARG A 109 6.35 -18.30 3.38
C ARG A 109 7.79 -18.77 3.60
N ILE A 110 8.75 -17.86 3.68
CA ILE A 110 10.17 -18.18 3.95
C ILE A 110 10.32 -18.95 5.27
N LYS A 111 9.74 -18.42 6.36
CA LYS A 111 9.82 -19.08 7.68
C LYS A 111 9.13 -20.43 7.69
N ALA A 112 8.00 -20.58 7.02
CA ALA A 112 7.32 -21.87 6.88
C ALA A 112 8.18 -22.91 6.15
N ALA A 113 8.82 -22.52 5.04
CA ALA A 113 9.74 -23.37 4.30
C ALA A 113 10.97 -23.76 5.14
N GLN A 114 11.57 -22.81 5.87
CA GLN A 114 12.69 -23.08 6.78
C GLN A 114 12.31 -24.07 7.88
N ARG A 115 11.12 -23.94 8.49
CA ARG A 115 10.63 -24.90 9.49
C ARG A 115 10.49 -26.31 8.91
N LYS A 116 9.92 -26.44 7.71
CA LYS A 116 9.79 -27.75 7.03
C LYS A 116 11.13 -28.36 6.67
N ARG A 117 12.11 -27.55 6.23
CA ARG A 117 13.49 -28.01 6.01
C ARG A 117 14.13 -28.53 7.29
N LYS A 118 14.03 -27.78 8.40
CA LYS A 118 14.53 -28.22 9.72
C LYS A 118 13.83 -29.48 10.23
N GLN A 119 12.53 -29.61 10.01
CA GLN A 119 11.77 -30.81 10.35
C GLN A 119 12.29 -32.04 9.59
N ARG A 120 12.46 -31.93 8.27
CA ARG A 120 13.01 -33.03 7.45
C ARG A 120 14.42 -33.40 7.86
N ALA A 121 15.30 -32.42 8.12
CA ALA A 121 16.66 -32.69 8.58
C ALA A 121 16.68 -33.51 9.88
N LYS A 122 15.77 -33.22 10.82
CA LYS A 122 15.63 -34.00 12.06
C LYS A 122 15.09 -35.41 11.82
N CYS A 123 14.12 -35.59 10.92
CA CYS A 123 13.58 -36.91 10.60
C CYS A 123 14.60 -37.79 9.86
N HIS A 124 15.36 -37.24 8.92
CA HIS A 124 16.43 -37.97 8.22
C HIS A 124 17.65 -38.26 9.11
N ALA A 125 17.82 -37.53 10.22
CA ALA A 125 18.88 -37.81 11.20
C ALA A 125 18.55 -39.00 12.14
N LEU A 126 17.32 -39.53 12.15
CA LEU A 126 16.89 -40.64 13.02
C LEU A 126 16.82 -42.00 12.30
N GLY A 127 17.48 -42.15 11.13
CA GLY A 127 17.40 -43.37 10.32
C GLY A 127 18.76 -43.82 9.80
N ALA A 128 19.69 -44.16 10.70
CA ALA A 128 20.89 -44.92 10.36
C ALA A 128 21.58 -45.55 11.58
N GLU A 129 20.85 -46.24 12.46
CA GLU A 129 21.48 -47.19 13.39
C GLU A 129 20.59 -48.44 13.51
N ASN A 130 20.76 -49.37 12.56
CA ASN A 130 20.54 -50.79 12.85
C ASN A 130 21.92 -51.37 13.15
N PRO A 131 22.27 -51.68 14.41
CA PRO A 131 23.46 -52.46 14.70
C PRO A 131 23.29 -53.87 14.14
N LEU A 132 24.33 -54.37 13.48
CA LEU A 132 24.47 -55.76 13.03
C LEU A 132 24.47 -56.73 14.22
#